data_AF-A0A6J4UHC8-F1
#
_entry.id   AF-A0A6J4UHC8-F1
#
_cell.length_a   1.000
_cell.length_b   1.000
_cell.length_c   1.000
_cell.angle_alpha   90.00
_cell.angle_beta   90.00
_cell.angle_gamma   90.00
#
_symmetry.space_group_name_H-M   'P 1'
#
loop_
_entity.id
_entity.type
_entity.pdbx_description
1 polymer ?
#
loop_
_entity_poly.entity_id
_entity_poly.type
_entity_poly.pdbx_seq_one_letter_code
_entity_poly.pdbx_strand_id
1 'polypeptide(L)' 'MKRLGPRTLDRWRGRIVNIHPSLLPKFGGRGMYGERVHEAVLAAGESITGVTVHLVTE' A
#
# COMPACT_ATOMS: atom_id res chain seq x y z
N MET A 1 7.92 -7.80 2.43
CA MET A 1 8.24 -6.68 1.51
C MET A 1 9.31 -5.78 2.13
N LYS A 2 10.14 -5.14 1.31
CA LYS A 2 11.24 -4.26 1.73
C LYS A 2 10.90 -2.80 1.42
N ARG A 3 11.14 -1.89 2.37
CA ARG A 3 11.02 -0.44 2.12
C ARG A 3 12.17 0.05 1.25
N LEU A 4 11.89 0.98 0.35
CA LEU A 4 12.93 1.67 -0.42
C LEU A 4 13.74 2.59 0.52
N GLY A 5 15.05 2.62 0.31
CA GLY A 5 15.93 3.50 1.08
C GLY A 5 15.99 4.92 0.51
N PRO A 6 16.52 5.88 1.27
CA PRO A 6 16.52 7.30 0.91
C PRO A 6 17.23 7.59 -0.42
N ARG A 7 18.33 6.90 -0.73
CA ARG A 7 19.06 7.08 -2.01
C ARG A 7 18.20 6.74 -3.22
N THR A 8 17.35 5.72 -3.11
CA THR A 8 16.45 5.32 -4.19
C THR A 8 15.27 6.28 -4.29
N LEU A 9 14.68 6.64 -3.15
CA LEU A 9 13.55 7.58 -3.08
C LEU A 9 13.92 8.94 -3.68
N ASP A 10 15.10 9.46 -3.34
CA ASP A 10 15.59 10.74 -3.86
C ASP A 10 15.88 10.67 -5.37
N ARG A 11 16.67 9.68 -5.81
CA ARG A 11 17.02 9.51 -7.22
C ARG A 11 15.79 9.35 -8.12
N TRP A 12 14.73 8.73 -7.64
CA TRP A 12 13.53 8.40 -8.42
C TRP A 12 12.28 9.16 -7.98
N ARG A 13 12.45 10.28 -7.27
CA ARG A 13 11.33 11.12 -6.79
C ARG A 13 10.34 11.42 -7.93
N GLY A 14 9.04 11.25 -7.62
CA GLY A 14 7.94 11.46 -8.58
C GLY A 14 7.82 10.42 -9.70
N ARG A 15 8.63 9.35 -9.68
CA ARG A 15 8.69 8.32 -10.74
C ARG A 15 8.49 6.90 -10.23
N ILE A 16 8.17 6.75 -8.94
CA ILE A 16 7.92 5.45 -8.32
C ILE A 16 6.42 5.33 -8.10
N VAL A 17 5.80 4.31 -8.69
CA VAL A 17 4.40 3.95 -8.49
C VAL A 17 4.34 2.71 -7.60
N ASN A 18 3.44 2.72 -6.62
CA ASN A 18 3.11 1.56 -5.81
C ASN A 18 1.64 1.21 -5.97
N ILE A 19 1.35 -0.09 -5.89
CA ILE A 19 -0.01 -0.63 -5.89
C ILE A 19 -0.23 -1.30 -4.54
N HIS A 20 -1.34 -0.96 -3.89
CA HIS A 20 -1.72 -1.53 -2.60
C HIS A 20 -3.14 -2.11 -2.67
N PRO A 21 -3.38 -3.38 -2.27
CA PRO A 21 -4.65 -4.08 -2.46
C PRO A 21 -5.72 -3.71 -1.41
N SER A 22 -5.87 -2.41 -1.16
CA SER A 22 -6.99 -1.83 -0.42
C SER A 22 -7.22 -0.38 -0.84
N LEU A 23 -8.35 0.19 -0.42
CA LEU A 23 -8.63 1.62 -0.56
C LEU A 23 -7.89 2.41 0.54
N LEU A 24 -6.66 2.84 0.25
CA LEU A 24 -5.83 3.58 1.20
C LEU A 24 -6.56 4.88 1.63
N PRO A 25 -6.42 5.29 2.90
CA PRO A 25 -5.47 4.76 3.90
C PRO A 25 -5.96 3.50 4.64
N LYS A 26 -7.18 3.00 4.40
CA LYS A 26 -7.69 1.80 5.07
C LYS A 26 -6.83 0.58 4.74
N PHE A 27 -6.56 -0.25 5.75
CA PHE A 27 -5.75 -1.48 5.62
C PHE A 27 -4.38 -1.23 4.97
N GLY A 28 -3.79 -0.04 5.20
CA GLY A 28 -2.41 0.28 4.84
C GLY A 28 -1.46 0.18 6.04
N GLY A 29 -0.15 0.31 5.78
CA GLY A 29 0.86 0.40 6.83
C GLY A 29 1.45 -0.93 7.29
N ARG A 30 2.07 -0.94 8.48
CA ARG A 30 2.85 -2.09 8.96
C ARG A 30 1.93 -3.30 9.20
N GLY A 31 2.30 -4.46 8.67
CA GLY A 31 1.53 -5.70 8.83
C GLY A 31 0.44 -5.89 7.78
N MET A 32 0.11 -4.84 7.02
CA MET A 32 -0.87 -4.90 5.93
C MET A 32 -0.17 -5.15 4.60
N TYR A 33 0.21 -6.41 4.37
CA TYR A 33 0.82 -6.86 3.12
C TYR A 33 0.43 -8.31 2.85
N GLY A 34 0.38 -8.70 1.57
CA GLY A 34 -0.05 -10.03 1.16
C GLY A 34 -1.49 -10.32 1.57
N GLU A 35 -1.78 -11.57 1.91
CA GLU A 35 -3.12 -12.06 2.29
C GLU A 35 -3.73 -11.31 3.48
N ARG A 36 -2.89 -10.80 4.39
CA ARG A 36 -3.33 -10.08 5.60
C ARG A 36 -4.20 -8.85 5.27
N VAL A 37 -4.00 -8.23 4.10
CA VAL A 37 -4.85 -7.12 3.66
C VAL A 37 -6.26 -7.60 3.35
N HIS A 38 -6.37 -8.70 2.60
CA HIS A 38 -7.65 -9.30 2.23
C HIS A 38 -8.41 -9.82 3.46
N GLU A 39 -7.72 -10.51 4.37
CA GLU A 39 -8.29 -10.97 5.64
C GLU A 39 -8.84 -9.81 6.47
N ALA A 40 -8.10 -8.71 6.56
CA ALA A 40 -8.54 -7.54 7.32
C ALA A 40 -9.77 -6.85 6.70
N VAL A 41 -9.82 -6.76 5.36
CA VAL A 41 -10.99 -6.23 4.63
C VAL A 41 -12.23 -7.08 4.89
N LEU A 42 -12.10 -8.41 4.83
CA LEU A 42 -13.20 -9.33 5.10
C LEU A 42 -13.64 -9.28 6.57
N ALA A 43 -12.70 -9.27 7.51
CA ALA A 43 -12.98 -9.20 8.94
C ALA A 43 -13.66 -7.88 9.34
N ALA A 44 -13.37 -6.79 8.62
CA ALA A 44 -14.04 -5.50 8.81
C ALA A 44 -15.44 -5.45 8.17
N GLY A 45 -15.85 -6.47 7.40
CA GLY A 45 -17.17 -6.52 6.76
C GLY A 45 -17.37 -5.43 5.70
N GLU A 46 -16.30 -4.99 5.04
CA GLU A 46 -16.37 -3.92 4.04
C GLU A 46 -17.26 -4.35 2.86
N SER A 47 -18.25 -3.52 2.52
CA SER A 47 -19.13 -3.75 1.37
C SER A 47 -18.49 -3.35 0.04
N ILE A 48 -17.44 -2.52 0.09
CA ILE A 48 -16.69 -2.06 -1.07
C ILE A 48 -15.21 -2.31 -0.80
N THR A 49 -14.57 -3.02 -1.72
CA THR A 49 -13.13 -3.27 -1.74
C THR A 49 -12.52 -2.77 -3.04
N GLY A 50 -11.20 -2.61 -3.07
CA GLY A 50 -10.50 -2.16 -4.25
C GLY A 50 -9.00 -2.09 -4.06
N VAL A 51 -8.36 -1.38 -4.98
CA VAL A 51 -6.91 -1.22 -5.04
C VAL A 51 -6.58 0.27 -5.12
N THR A 52 -5.50 0.67 -4.47
CA THR A 52 -4.94 2.01 -4.62
C THR A 52 -3.66 1.94 -5.43
N VAL A 53 -3.60 2.72 -6.51
CA VAL A 53 -2.37 3.01 -7.24
C VAL A 53 -1.96 4.44 -6.88
N HIS A 54 -0.73 4.62 -6.39
CA HIS A 54 -0.27 5.93 -5.96
C HIS A 54 1.22 6.13 -6.23
N LEU A 55 1.64 7.39 -6.29
CA LEU A 55 3.06 7.73 -6.29
C LEU A 55 3.63 7.49 -4.88
N VAL A 56 4.83 6.93 -4.81
CA VAL A 56 5.56 6.78 -3.55
C VAL A 56 6.20 8.13 -3.19
N THR A 57 5.94 8.56 -1.97
CA THR A 57 6.54 9.75 -1.33
C THR A 57 7.38 9.32 -0.12
N GLU A 58 8.04 10.29 0.52
CA GLU A 58 8.84 10.08 1.75
C GLU A 58 8.00 9.64 2.95
#